data_AF-A0A2I0JXQ6-F1
#
_entry.id   AF-A0A2I0JXQ6-F1
#
_cell.length_a   1.000
_cell.length_b   1.000
_cell.length_c   1.000
_cell.angle_alpha   90.00
_cell.angle_beta   90.00
_cell.angle_gamma   90.00
#
_symmetry.space_group_name_H-M   'P 1'
#
loop_
_entity.id
_entity.type
_entity.pdbx_description
1 polymer ?
#
loop_
_entity_poly.entity_id
_entity_poly.type
_entity_poly.pdbx_seq_one_letter_code
_entity_poly.pdbx_strand_id
1 'polypeptide(L)'
;MVGSTICNCLLTANRYTKALEAIKKLHKDQAQEIKTYKLKLENLQTLKDAAYKLRESISQDQEKTESLKSQLQELEASIQNVDTRIHHTEVTLKDLRKMQEQIATKTAERGTLFKEQQKQYAALAEENEDTDEELMEWKSKFDQKIALLESKISKLEREMNDTETKSSFLKRSINEYIWEISRLQTEAEAHNSLKNERDAMIQKLFSRHNLGSLPAAPFSNEVVLSLTNRVKSRLLDLEQDLQDKKRSNEVEHKTAWDQYMDLNDLWKNMDAQRQAKAEIKVGILRRIQEKEIERDTFELQISNVDLSHIDEREKSMRIEVERKTNQLAEREFESVIRQKQSELYSLEQNIKALNREKDIMAGDSEDRVKLAIKKAELENHKKKHRKIIDDFKDKIRKVLKGRLPFDKDMKKEITQALRLALWICFSQMILDSGNY
;
A
#
# COMPACT_ATOMS: atom_id res chain seq x y z
N MET A 1 -7.67 -56.80 157.38
CA MET A 1 -6.37 -56.58 158.07
C MET A 1 -6.03 -57.88 158.78
N VAL A 2 -4.82 -58.45 158.77
CA VAL A 2 -3.51 -58.13 158.16
C VAL A 2 -2.89 -59.47 157.69
N GLY A 3 -2.07 -59.61 156.63
CA GLY A 3 -1.66 -58.65 155.60
C GLY A 3 -0.15 -58.67 155.30
N SER A 4 0.21 -58.88 154.02
CA SER A 4 1.57 -58.68 153.45
C SER A 4 2.68 -59.69 153.83
N THR A 5 3.84 -59.54 153.15
CA THR A 5 5.19 -60.10 153.39
C THR A 5 5.64 -61.29 152.53
N ILE A 6 6.42 -61.02 151.45
CA ILE A 6 7.20 -61.94 150.60
C ILE A 6 8.37 -61.15 149.96
N CYS A 7 9.47 -61.80 149.53
CA CYS A 7 10.68 -61.09 149.03
C CYS A 7 11.45 -61.78 147.86
N ASN A 8 12.78 -61.96 147.97
CA ASN A 8 13.74 -61.83 146.85
C ASN A 8 14.75 -63.00 146.68
N CYS A 9 14.96 -63.48 145.45
CA CYS A 9 16.21 -64.11 144.96
C CYS A 9 16.31 -64.00 143.41
N LEU A 10 17.51 -63.80 142.83
CA LEU A 10 17.65 -63.36 141.42
C LEU A 10 18.88 -63.84 140.59
N LEU A 11 20.11 -63.52 141.02
CA LEU A 11 21.03 -62.78 140.12
C LEU A 11 21.62 -63.51 138.88
N THR A 12 22.33 -64.64 139.03
CA THR A 12 23.19 -65.21 137.93
C THR A 12 22.40 -65.74 136.72
N ALA A 13 21.07 -65.81 136.85
CA ALA A 13 20.14 -65.93 135.74
C ALA A 13 20.11 -64.67 134.85
N ASN A 14 21.28 -64.20 134.37
CA ASN A 14 21.41 -63.14 133.37
C ASN A 14 22.13 -63.57 132.07
N ARG A 15 23.17 -64.42 132.11
CA ARG A 15 24.00 -64.67 130.90
C ARG A 15 23.55 -65.83 130.01
N TYR A 16 23.30 -67.01 130.57
CA TYR A 16 22.59 -68.05 129.82
C TYR A 16 21.18 -67.57 129.46
N THR A 17 20.58 -66.78 130.34
CA THR A 17 19.36 -66.03 130.08
C THR A 17 19.51 -65.09 128.89
N LYS A 18 20.62 -64.37 128.68
CA LYS A 18 20.85 -63.54 127.48
C LYS A 18 20.97 -64.32 126.17
N ALA A 19 21.60 -65.49 126.15
CA ALA A 19 21.66 -66.33 124.95
C ALA A 19 20.29 -66.99 124.66
N LEU A 20 19.63 -67.48 125.71
CA LEU A 20 18.24 -67.92 125.65
C LEU A 20 17.30 -66.76 125.30
N GLU A 21 17.56 -65.51 125.69
CA GLU A 21 16.81 -64.31 125.34
C GLU A 21 17.05 -63.95 123.88
N ALA A 22 18.25 -64.12 123.33
CA ALA A 22 18.52 -63.88 121.92
C ALA A 22 17.78 -64.89 121.03
N ILE A 23 17.80 -66.18 121.38
CA ILE A 23 17.06 -67.22 120.64
C ILE A 23 15.55 -67.14 120.94
N LYS A 24 15.13 -66.88 122.19
CA LYS A 24 13.72 -66.55 122.51
C LYS A 24 13.29 -65.30 121.77
N LYS A 25 14.14 -64.29 121.59
CA LYS A 25 13.85 -63.06 120.83
C LYS A 25 13.72 -63.39 119.35
N LEU A 26 14.64 -64.13 118.74
CA LEU A 26 14.56 -64.45 117.31
C LEU A 26 13.37 -65.37 117.01
N HIS A 27 13.10 -66.38 117.85
CA HIS A 27 11.86 -67.16 117.77
C HIS A 27 10.61 -66.32 118.08
N LYS A 28 10.68 -65.34 119.00
CA LYS A 28 9.58 -64.41 119.28
C LYS A 28 9.35 -63.47 118.10
N ASP A 29 10.39 -63.02 117.42
CA ASP A 29 10.34 -62.10 116.28
C ASP A 29 9.86 -62.85 115.02
N GLN A 30 10.30 -64.09 114.78
CA GLN A 30 9.74 -64.97 113.74
C GLN A 30 8.31 -65.40 114.04
N ALA A 31 7.98 -65.73 115.30
CA ALA A 31 6.60 -65.99 115.70
C ALA A 31 5.73 -64.71 115.63
N GLN A 32 6.32 -63.53 115.82
CA GLN A 32 5.66 -62.25 115.59
C GLN A 32 5.45 -62.00 114.09
N GLU A 33 6.42 -62.33 113.23
CA GLU A 33 6.30 -62.18 111.78
C GLU A 33 5.26 -63.15 111.21
N ILE A 34 5.31 -64.43 111.57
CA ILE A 34 4.28 -65.42 111.24
C ILE A 34 2.91 -65.00 111.80
N LYS A 35 2.85 -64.44 113.02
CA LYS A 35 1.63 -63.79 113.53
C LYS A 35 1.18 -62.64 112.63
N THR A 36 2.05 -61.75 112.17
CA THR A 36 1.65 -60.63 111.30
C THR A 36 1.22 -61.08 109.90
N TYR A 37 1.81 -62.14 109.33
CA TYR A 37 1.34 -62.70 108.05
C TYR A 37 0.03 -63.47 108.21
N LYS A 38 -0.15 -64.21 109.32
CA LYS A 38 -1.44 -64.83 109.67
C LYS A 38 -2.52 -63.76 109.90
N LEU A 39 -2.20 -62.70 110.62
CA LEU A 39 -3.10 -61.55 110.85
C LEU A 39 -3.40 -60.80 109.55
N LYS A 40 -2.43 -60.65 108.63
CA LYS A 40 -2.68 -60.10 107.28
C LYS A 40 -3.60 -61.01 106.46
N LEU A 41 -3.44 -62.34 106.55
CA LEU A 41 -4.32 -63.30 105.88
C LEU A 41 -5.73 -63.26 106.48
N GLU A 42 -5.86 -63.20 107.81
CA GLU A 42 -7.13 -63.04 108.53
C GLU A 42 -7.80 -61.69 108.22
N ASN A 43 -7.03 -60.61 108.08
CA ASN A 43 -7.52 -59.30 107.61
C ASN A 43 -7.96 -59.34 106.14
N LEU A 44 -7.26 -60.05 105.26
CA LEU A 44 -7.67 -60.20 103.85
C LEU A 44 -8.89 -61.12 103.70
N GLN A 45 -8.98 -62.17 104.52
CA GLN A 45 -10.15 -63.04 104.60
C GLN A 45 -11.37 -62.24 105.09
N THR A 46 -11.25 -61.48 106.17
CA THR A 46 -12.35 -60.64 106.69
C THR A 46 -12.71 -59.49 105.75
N LEU A 47 -11.75 -58.88 105.03
CA LEU A 47 -12.04 -57.90 103.98
C LEU A 47 -12.78 -58.54 102.79
N LYS A 48 -12.40 -59.75 102.38
CA LYS A 48 -13.12 -60.52 101.35
C LYS A 48 -14.55 -60.83 101.81
N ASP A 49 -14.72 -61.36 103.01
CA ASP A 49 -16.03 -61.72 103.55
C ASP A 49 -16.92 -60.47 103.77
N ALA A 50 -16.32 -59.33 104.14
CA ALA A 50 -17.01 -58.03 104.17
C ALA A 50 -17.41 -57.56 102.76
N ALA A 51 -16.56 -57.73 101.74
CA ALA A 51 -16.89 -57.38 100.36
C ALA A 51 -18.02 -58.26 99.78
N TYR A 52 -18.06 -59.56 100.13
CA TYR A 52 -19.19 -60.42 99.77
C TYR A 52 -20.49 -59.98 100.47
N LYS A 53 -20.44 -59.68 101.78
CA LYS A 53 -21.60 -59.15 102.53
C LYS A 53 -22.10 -57.83 101.99
N LEU A 54 -21.21 -56.91 101.59
CA LEU A 54 -21.57 -55.65 100.94
C LEU A 54 -22.18 -55.87 99.55
N ARG A 55 -21.68 -56.84 98.78
CA ARG A 55 -22.28 -57.19 97.48
C ARG A 55 -23.66 -57.83 97.64
N GLU A 56 -23.84 -58.66 98.65
CA GLU A 56 -25.13 -59.26 99.01
C GLU A 56 -26.12 -58.20 99.50
N SER A 57 -25.71 -57.28 100.38
CA SER A 57 -26.58 -56.18 100.82
C SER A 57 -26.95 -55.25 99.67
N ILE A 58 -26.01 -54.90 98.78
CA ILE A 58 -26.31 -54.14 97.55
C ILE A 58 -27.34 -54.87 96.68
N SER A 59 -27.22 -56.19 96.52
CA SER A 59 -28.18 -56.98 95.75
C SER A 59 -29.57 -56.98 96.40
N GLN A 60 -29.66 -57.15 97.72
CA GLN A 60 -30.91 -57.09 98.46
C GLN A 60 -31.53 -55.69 98.44
N ASP A 61 -30.72 -54.63 98.49
CA ASP A 61 -31.20 -53.24 98.48
C ASP A 61 -31.61 -52.80 97.07
N GLN A 62 -31.00 -53.35 96.01
CA GLN A 62 -31.47 -53.23 94.64
C GLN A 62 -32.83 -53.93 94.44
N GLU A 63 -33.00 -55.15 94.94
CA GLU A 63 -34.27 -55.88 94.90
C GLU A 63 -35.38 -55.15 95.67
N LYS A 64 -35.09 -54.64 96.87
CA LYS A 64 -36.00 -53.76 97.64
C LYS A 64 -36.34 -52.49 96.87
N THR A 65 -35.37 -51.87 96.18
CA THR A 65 -35.59 -50.63 95.42
C THR A 65 -36.52 -50.87 94.24
N GLU A 66 -36.33 -51.95 93.47
CA GLU A 66 -37.21 -52.26 92.34
C GLU A 66 -38.62 -52.71 92.79
N SER A 67 -38.71 -53.39 93.94
CA SER A 67 -39.99 -53.70 94.61
C SER A 67 -40.72 -52.44 95.08
N LEU A 68 -40.05 -51.53 95.79
CA LEU A 68 -40.61 -50.23 96.22
C LEU A 68 -40.98 -49.34 95.03
N LYS A 69 -40.21 -49.37 93.95
CA LYS A 69 -40.50 -48.68 92.68
C LYS A 69 -41.74 -49.24 91.99
N SER A 70 -41.94 -50.57 92.04
CA SER A 70 -43.16 -51.22 91.53
C SER A 70 -44.38 -50.82 92.36
N GLN A 71 -44.25 -50.83 93.70
CA GLN A 71 -45.29 -50.35 94.61
C GLN A 71 -45.61 -48.86 94.44
N LEU A 72 -44.59 -48.02 94.19
CA LEU A 72 -44.79 -46.60 93.85
C LEU A 72 -45.57 -46.44 92.55
N GLN A 73 -45.27 -47.21 91.50
CA GLN A 73 -46.03 -47.16 90.24
C GLN A 73 -47.48 -47.63 90.41
N GLU A 74 -47.74 -48.64 91.25
CA GLU A 74 -49.09 -49.08 91.60
C GLU A 74 -49.85 -48.01 92.40
N LEU A 75 -49.19 -47.36 93.36
CA LEU A 75 -49.75 -46.24 94.12
C LEU A 75 -50.02 -45.00 93.24
N GLU A 76 -49.11 -44.65 92.33
CA GLU A 76 -49.28 -43.55 91.36
C GLU A 76 -50.50 -43.80 90.45
N ALA A 77 -50.65 -45.03 89.94
CA ALA A 77 -51.82 -45.43 89.16
C ALA A 77 -53.13 -45.41 89.99
N SER A 78 -53.04 -45.76 91.28
CA SER A 78 -54.17 -45.67 92.22
C SER A 78 -54.56 -44.23 92.53
N ILE A 79 -53.59 -43.33 92.72
CA ILE A 79 -53.80 -41.89 92.90
C ILE A 79 -54.46 -41.31 91.63
N GLN A 80 -53.95 -41.61 90.44
CA GLN A 80 -54.54 -41.14 89.18
C GLN A 80 -55.99 -41.64 88.98
N ASN A 81 -56.30 -42.86 89.45
CA ASN A 81 -57.67 -43.40 89.48
C ASN A 81 -58.56 -42.61 90.46
N VAL A 82 -58.05 -42.33 91.66
CA VAL A 82 -58.77 -41.54 92.67
C VAL A 82 -59.00 -40.10 92.19
N ASP A 83 -58.02 -39.43 91.57
CA ASP A 83 -58.16 -38.07 91.06
C ASP A 83 -59.16 -37.98 89.90
N THR A 84 -59.14 -38.93 88.96
CA THR A 84 -60.17 -38.97 87.89
C THR A 84 -61.58 -39.21 88.45
N ARG A 85 -61.72 -40.00 89.52
CA ARG A 85 -62.98 -40.17 90.25
C ARG A 85 -63.38 -38.94 91.06
N ILE A 86 -62.45 -38.23 91.69
CA ILE A 86 -62.69 -36.95 92.36
C ILE A 86 -63.21 -35.95 91.33
N HIS A 87 -62.52 -35.77 90.21
CA HIS A 87 -62.92 -34.82 89.18
C HIS A 87 -64.31 -35.12 88.59
N HIS A 88 -64.64 -36.39 88.36
CA HIS A 88 -66.00 -36.80 87.97
C HIS A 88 -67.05 -36.48 89.06
N THR A 89 -66.68 -36.65 90.33
CA THR A 89 -67.53 -36.30 91.48
C THR A 89 -67.70 -34.78 91.64
N GLU A 90 -66.69 -33.98 91.33
CA GLU A 90 -66.76 -32.51 91.31
C GLU A 90 -67.68 -31.99 90.20
N VAL A 91 -67.57 -32.55 88.98
CA VAL A 91 -68.45 -32.21 87.86
C VAL A 91 -69.90 -32.54 88.19
N THR A 92 -70.18 -33.74 88.70
CA THR A 92 -71.55 -34.12 89.10
C THR A 92 -72.06 -33.32 90.30
N LEU A 93 -71.21 -32.93 91.26
CA LEU A 93 -71.57 -31.97 92.32
C LEU A 93 -71.92 -30.57 91.77
N LYS A 94 -71.20 -30.10 90.75
CA LYS A 94 -71.45 -28.81 90.10
C LYS A 94 -72.80 -28.83 89.37
N ASP A 95 -73.12 -29.91 88.68
CA ASP A 95 -74.43 -30.09 88.04
C ASP A 95 -75.55 -30.25 89.07
N LEU A 96 -75.35 -30.98 90.17
CA LEU A 96 -76.32 -31.04 91.28
C LEU A 96 -76.57 -29.67 91.92
N ARG A 97 -75.53 -28.84 92.12
CA ARG A 97 -75.68 -27.46 92.61
C ARG A 97 -76.48 -26.61 91.62
N LYS A 98 -76.19 -26.70 90.33
CA LYS A 98 -76.96 -26.02 89.26
C LYS A 98 -78.43 -26.46 89.23
N MET A 99 -78.71 -27.75 89.41
CA MET A 99 -80.08 -28.26 89.54
C MET A 99 -80.75 -27.74 90.83
N GLN A 100 -80.02 -27.60 91.93
CA GLN A 100 -80.53 -27.05 93.19
C GLN A 100 -80.79 -25.53 93.10
N GLU A 101 -79.96 -24.77 92.38
CA GLU A 101 -80.19 -23.37 92.01
C GLU A 101 -81.44 -23.23 91.14
N GLN A 102 -81.64 -24.12 90.16
CA GLN A 102 -82.86 -24.18 89.36
C GLN A 102 -84.09 -24.50 90.22
N ILE A 103 -84.00 -25.46 91.15
CA ILE A 103 -85.09 -25.79 92.09
C ILE A 103 -85.40 -24.61 93.02
N ALA A 104 -84.38 -23.91 93.53
CA ALA A 104 -84.57 -22.71 94.36
C ALA A 104 -85.24 -21.58 93.57
N THR A 105 -84.77 -21.33 92.34
CA THR A 105 -85.34 -20.33 91.42
C THR A 105 -86.79 -20.68 91.07
N LYS A 106 -87.09 -21.93 90.68
CA LYS A 106 -88.45 -22.40 90.38
C LYS A 106 -89.36 -22.43 91.62
N THR A 107 -88.81 -22.61 92.81
CA THR A 107 -89.57 -22.51 94.07
C THR A 107 -89.87 -21.05 94.42
N ALA A 108 -88.93 -20.13 94.17
CA ALA A 108 -89.15 -18.70 94.31
C ALA A 108 -90.17 -18.18 93.29
N GLU A 109 -90.03 -18.54 92.01
CA GLU A 109 -91.03 -18.28 90.95
C GLU A 109 -92.40 -18.82 91.33
N ARG A 110 -92.50 -20.08 91.76
CA ARG A 110 -93.78 -20.66 92.23
C ARG A 110 -94.33 -19.91 93.45
N GLY A 111 -93.46 -19.45 94.35
CA GLY A 111 -93.85 -18.68 95.54
C GLY A 111 -94.33 -17.25 95.21
N THR A 112 -93.72 -16.58 94.23
CA THR A 112 -94.19 -15.27 93.76
C THR A 112 -95.45 -15.41 92.91
N LEU A 113 -95.51 -16.38 91.99
CA LEU A 113 -96.70 -16.70 91.20
C LEU A 113 -97.88 -17.12 92.08
N PHE A 114 -97.67 -17.90 93.15
CA PHE A 114 -98.74 -18.26 94.09
C PHE A 114 -99.22 -17.06 94.91
N LYS A 115 -98.32 -16.17 95.35
CA LYS A 115 -98.70 -14.91 96.01
C LYS A 115 -99.45 -13.97 95.07
N GLU A 116 -98.99 -13.84 93.82
CA GLU A 116 -99.65 -13.01 92.81
C GLU A 116 -100.99 -13.63 92.39
N GLN A 117 -101.11 -14.96 92.28
CA GLN A 117 -102.38 -15.67 92.09
C GLN A 117 -103.33 -15.43 93.27
N GLN A 118 -102.85 -15.50 94.52
CA GLN A 118 -103.66 -15.24 95.70
C GLN A 118 -104.11 -13.76 95.77
N LYS A 119 -103.22 -12.83 95.38
CA LYS A 119 -103.52 -11.40 95.24
C LYS A 119 -104.52 -11.13 94.12
N GLN A 120 -104.39 -11.80 92.98
CA GLN A 120 -105.34 -11.68 91.87
C GLN A 120 -106.70 -12.33 92.21
N TYR A 121 -106.75 -13.44 92.95
CA TYR A 121 -108.03 -13.95 93.47
C TYR A 121 -108.67 -13.01 94.50
N ALA A 122 -107.88 -12.25 95.27
CA ALA A 122 -108.41 -11.20 96.14
C ALA A 122 -108.90 -9.99 95.32
N ALA A 123 -108.14 -9.54 94.32
CA ALA A 123 -108.49 -8.45 93.41
C ALA A 123 -109.52 -8.84 92.32
N LEU A 124 -109.97 -10.10 92.29
CA LEU A 124 -111.13 -10.61 91.55
C LEU A 124 -112.37 -10.77 92.46
N ALA A 125 -112.20 -10.58 93.77
CA ALA A 125 -113.27 -10.43 94.75
C ALA A 125 -113.51 -8.95 95.12
N GLU A 126 -112.53 -8.09 94.82
CA GLU A 126 -112.73 -6.68 94.48
C GLU A 126 -113.38 -6.65 93.08
N GLU A 127 -114.47 -5.89 92.90
CA GLU A 127 -115.12 -5.78 91.58
C GLU A 127 -114.26 -4.93 90.63
N ASN A 128 -114.26 -5.27 89.36
CA ASN A 128 -113.51 -4.56 88.33
C ASN A 128 -114.23 -3.22 88.05
N GLU A 129 -113.83 -2.14 88.73
CA GLU A 129 -114.42 -0.80 88.55
C GLU A 129 -114.00 -0.12 87.23
N ASP A 130 -112.99 -0.65 86.52
CA ASP A 130 -112.57 -0.22 85.17
C ASP A 130 -113.76 -0.23 84.20
N THR A 131 -114.09 0.95 83.64
CA THR A 131 -115.25 1.11 82.74
C THR A 131 -114.92 0.75 81.28
N ASP A 132 -115.93 0.32 80.51
CA ASP A 132 -115.78 0.01 79.07
C ASP A 132 -115.24 1.22 78.28
N GLU A 133 -115.61 2.44 78.68
CA GLU A 133 -115.07 3.70 78.18
C GLU A 133 -113.55 3.79 78.30
N GLU A 134 -112.98 3.43 79.46
CA GLU A 134 -111.54 3.48 79.70
C GLU A 134 -110.82 2.42 78.85
N LEU A 135 -111.35 1.19 78.82
CA LEU A 135 -110.82 0.10 78.00
C LEU A 135 -110.77 0.49 76.51
N MET A 136 -111.81 1.18 76.01
CA MET A 136 -111.86 1.72 74.66
C MET A 136 -110.87 2.87 74.42
N GLU A 137 -110.61 3.71 75.42
CA GLU A 137 -109.59 4.76 75.32
C GLU A 137 -108.17 4.16 75.29
N TRP A 138 -107.88 3.16 76.12
CA TRP A 138 -106.62 2.39 76.08
C TRP A 138 -106.41 1.73 74.72
N LYS A 139 -107.45 1.09 74.16
CA LYS A 139 -107.41 0.50 72.82
C LYS A 139 -107.10 1.55 71.75
N SER A 140 -107.81 2.68 71.74
CA SER A 140 -107.55 3.77 70.78
C SER A 140 -106.12 4.32 70.89
N LYS A 141 -105.59 4.46 72.11
CA LYS A 141 -104.19 4.86 72.37
C LYS A 141 -103.18 3.82 71.88
N PHE A 142 -103.53 2.54 71.82
CA PHE A 142 -102.69 1.49 71.24
C PHE A 142 -102.77 1.48 69.71
N ASP A 143 -103.97 1.51 69.13
CA ASP A 143 -104.18 1.53 67.68
C ASP A 143 -103.47 2.74 67.02
N GLN A 144 -103.51 3.92 67.66
CA GLN A 144 -102.76 5.10 67.22
C GLN A 144 -101.24 4.90 67.27
N LYS A 145 -100.70 4.20 68.27
CA LYS A 145 -99.27 3.90 68.36
C LYS A 145 -98.84 2.89 67.29
N ILE A 146 -99.67 1.89 67.00
CA ILE A 146 -99.44 0.90 65.95
C ILE A 146 -99.36 1.61 64.59
N ALA A 147 -100.37 2.39 64.21
CA ALA A 147 -100.39 3.12 62.95
C ALA A 147 -99.20 4.09 62.77
N LEU A 148 -98.75 4.73 63.87
CA LEU A 148 -97.57 5.61 63.86
C LEU A 148 -96.26 4.81 63.65
N LEU A 149 -96.14 3.63 64.27
CA LEU A 149 -94.99 2.73 64.07
C LEU A 149 -94.98 2.11 62.67
N GLU A 150 -96.12 1.68 62.13
CA GLU A 150 -96.26 1.18 60.76
C GLU A 150 -95.86 2.25 59.73
N SER A 151 -96.38 3.47 59.88
CA SER A 151 -95.99 4.62 59.05
C SER A 151 -94.48 4.90 59.09
N LYS A 152 -93.85 4.73 60.26
CA LYS A 152 -92.40 4.86 60.44
C LYS A 152 -91.63 3.71 59.78
N ILE A 153 -92.10 2.47 59.88
CA ILE A 153 -91.52 1.30 59.19
C ILE A 153 -91.57 1.53 57.67
N SER A 154 -92.74 1.83 57.12
CA SER A 154 -92.89 2.08 55.68
C SER A 154 -92.23 3.38 55.19
N LYS A 155 -91.69 4.22 56.07
CA LYS A 155 -90.74 5.29 55.70
C LYS A 155 -89.31 4.77 55.62
N LEU A 156 -88.87 4.03 56.65
CA LEU A 156 -87.53 3.43 56.71
C LEU A 156 -87.28 2.41 55.60
N GLU A 157 -88.29 1.61 55.22
CA GLU A 157 -88.21 0.67 54.09
C GLU A 157 -87.98 1.40 52.74
N ARG A 158 -88.63 2.55 52.55
CA ARG A 158 -88.40 3.39 51.37
C ARG A 158 -87.01 4.00 51.38
N GLU A 159 -86.56 4.55 52.51
CA GLU A 159 -85.20 5.10 52.67
C GLU A 159 -84.13 4.02 52.44
N MET A 160 -84.34 2.81 52.93
CA MET A 160 -83.48 1.64 52.69
C MET A 160 -83.38 1.33 51.19
N ASN A 161 -84.50 1.16 50.49
CA ASN A 161 -84.52 0.89 49.05
C ASN A 161 -83.89 2.03 48.22
N ASP A 162 -84.09 3.28 48.64
CA ASP A 162 -83.43 4.46 48.09
C ASP A 162 -81.91 4.45 48.28
N THR A 163 -81.41 3.91 49.40
CA THR A 163 -79.96 3.74 49.62
C THR A 163 -79.37 2.54 48.89
N GLU A 164 -80.11 1.42 48.79
CA GLU A 164 -79.67 0.22 48.07
C GLU A 164 -79.58 0.48 46.56
N THR A 165 -80.56 1.17 45.98
CA THR A 165 -80.51 1.58 44.56
C THR A 165 -79.33 2.52 44.28
N LYS A 166 -79.08 3.52 45.14
CA LYS A 166 -77.89 4.41 45.05
C LYS A 166 -76.58 3.64 45.20
N SER A 167 -76.51 2.68 46.13
CA SER A 167 -75.37 1.77 46.31
C SER A 167 -75.10 0.96 45.03
N SER A 168 -76.14 0.37 44.44
CA SER A 168 -76.04 -0.39 43.17
C SER A 168 -75.56 0.46 41.99
N PHE A 169 -75.96 1.74 41.93
CA PHE A 169 -75.52 2.67 40.91
C PHE A 169 -74.04 3.04 41.10
N LEU A 170 -73.64 3.45 42.30
CA LEU A 170 -72.25 3.78 42.62
C LEU A 170 -71.31 2.60 42.37
N LYS A 171 -71.74 1.37 42.72
CA LYS A 171 -70.99 0.13 42.44
C LYS A 171 -70.79 -0.12 40.93
N ARG A 172 -71.76 0.26 40.09
CA ARG A 172 -71.61 0.19 38.63
C ARG A 172 -70.57 1.20 38.13
N SER A 173 -70.68 2.47 38.54
CA SER A 173 -69.71 3.50 38.14
C SER A 173 -68.30 3.25 38.66
N ILE A 174 -68.14 2.64 39.84
CA ILE A 174 -66.84 2.17 40.34
C ILE A 174 -66.24 1.12 39.39
N ASN A 175 -67.03 0.14 38.92
CA ASN A 175 -66.55 -0.85 37.95
C ASN A 175 -66.19 -0.23 36.60
N GLU A 176 -66.97 0.76 36.12
CA GLU A 176 -66.69 1.52 34.90
C GLU A 176 -65.37 2.30 35.01
N TYR A 177 -65.13 2.98 36.14
CA TYR A 177 -63.86 3.67 36.39
C TYR A 177 -62.67 2.72 36.55
N ILE A 178 -62.85 1.56 37.20
CA ILE A 178 -61.79 0.54 37.29
C ILE A 178 -61.38 0.05 35.89
N TRP A 179 -62.35 -0.22 35.01
CA TRP A 179 -62.08 -0.64 33.64
C TRP A 179 -61.31 0.43 32.84
N GLU A 180 -61.74 1.69 32.92
CA GLU A 180 -61.09 2.79 32.22
C GLU A 180 -59.67 3.08 32.79
N ILE A 181 -59.46 2.94 34.10
CA ILE A 181 -58.12 3.02 34.72
C ILE A 181 -57.20 1.92 34.16
N SER A 182 -57.65 0.66 34.09
CA SER A 182 -56.85 -0.42 33.50
C SER A 182 -56.59 -0.22 32.00
N ARG A 183 -57.55 0.34 31.26
CA ARG A 183 -57.38 0.72 29.84
C ARG A 183 -56.30 1.80 29.66
N LEU A 184 -56.36 2.85 30.47
CA LEU A 184 -55.39 3.95 30.45
C LEU A 184 -53.99 3.52 30.94
N GLN A 185 -53.91 2.60 31.90
CA GLN A 185 -52.65 2.01 32.37
C GLN A 185 -51.96 1.21 31.25
N THR A 186 -52.68 0.31 30.59
CA THR A 186 -52.12 -0.49 29.48
C THR A 186 -51.74 0.36 28.26
N GLU A 187 -52.49 1.44 27.98
CA GLU A 187 -52.13 2.43 26.95
C GLU A 187 -50.84 3.21 27.33
N ALA A 188 -50.69 3.61 28.59
CA ALA A 188 -49.49 4.28 29.08
C ALA A 188 -48.24 3.38 29.09
N GLU A 189 -48.40 2.11 29.45
CA GLU A 189 -47.33 1.09 29.39
C GLU A 189 -46.86 0.85 27.95
N ALA A 190 -47.80 0.68 27.01
CA ALA A 190 -47.49 0.53 25.59
C ALA A 190 -46.73 1.76 25.03
N HIS A 191 -47.17 2.97 25.38
CA HIS A 191 -46.50 4.22 24.99
C HIS A 191 -45.09 4.37 25.59
N ASN A 192 -44.87 3.92 26.84
CA ASN A 192 -43.53 3.87 27.43
C ASN A 192 -42.63 2.82 26.77
N SER A 193 -43.18 1.66 26.38
CA SER A 193 -42.44 0.65 25.61
C SER A 193 -41.94 1.23 24.27
N LEU A 194 -42.81 1.91 23.52
CA LEU A 194 -42.46 2.57 22.26
C LEU A 194 -41.40 3.68 22.43
N LYS A 195 -41.43 4.43 23.54
CA LYS A 195 -40.36 5.40 23.87
C LYS A 195 -39.02 4.71 24.14
N ASN A 196 -39.02 3.60 24.87
CA ASN A 196 -37.80 2.84 25.15
C ASN A 196 -37.20 2.25 23.86
N GLU A 197 -38.03 1.72 22.96
CA GLU A 197 -37.59 1.24 21.65
C GLU A 197 -37.02 2.36 20.78
N ARG A 198 -37.72 3.51 20.69
CA ARG A 198 -37.27 4.73 20.01
C ARG A 198 -35.88 5.16 20.51
N ASP A 199 -35.70 5.22 21.83
CA ASP A 199 -34.46 5.70 22.44
C ASP A 199 -33.30 4.70 22.24
N ALA A 200 -33.58 3.39 22.34
CA ALA A 200 -32.63 2.34 22.00
C ALA A 200 -32.24 2.34 20.51
N MET A 201 -33.18 2.63 19.61
CA MET A 201 -32.92 2.75 18.17
C MET A 201 -32.03 3.97 17.87
N ILE A 202 -32.26 5.09 18.54
CA ILE A 202 -31.40 6.29 18.46
C ILE A 202 -29.99 5.97 18.98
N GLN A 203 -29.87 5.32 20.14
CA GLN A 203 -28.57 4.87 20.66
C GLN A 203 -27.82 3.97 19.67
N LYS A 204 -28.52 2.98 19.08
CA LYS A 204 -27.95 2.06 18.08
C LYS A 204 -27.49 2.78 16.81
N LEU A 205 -28.25 3.77 16.33
CA LEU A 205 -27.87 4.61 15.19
C LEU A 205 -26.61 5.43 15.47
N PHE A 206 -26.55 6.10 16.63
CA PHE A 206 -25.46 7.01 16.96
C PHE A 206 -24.15 6.25 17.20
N SER A 207 -24.19 5.11 17.89
CA SER A 207 -23.03 4.23 18.08
C SER A 207 -22.56 3.56 16.78
N ARG A 208 -23.47 3.18 15.87
CA ARG A 208 -23.10 2.54 14.59
C ARG A 208 -22.47 3.53 13.60
N HIS A 209 -22.90 4.78 13.61
CA HIS A 209 -22.49 5.79 12.63
C HIS A 209 -21.63 6.92 13.22
N ASN A 210 -21.12 6.74 14.44
CA ASN A 210 -20.28 7.69 15.18
C ASN A 210 -20.83 9.13 15.20
N LEU A 211 -22.15 9.28 15.38
CA LEU A 211 -22.85 10.56 15.24
C LEU A 211 -22.63 11.54 16.43
N GLY A 212 -21.61 11.30 17.26
CA GLY A 212 -21.32 12.04 18.49
C GLY A 212 -22.03 11.49 19.74
N SER A 213 -21.77 12.11 20.89
CA SER A 213 -22.32 11.71 22.19
C SER A 213 -23.85 11.87 22.28
N LEU A 214 -24.42 11.14 23.24
CA LEU A 214 -25.83 11.17 23.62
C LEU A 214 -25.98 11.53 25.12
N PRO A 215 -27.11 12.13 25.53
CA PRO A 215 -27.47 12.27 26.94
C PRO A 215 -27.87 10.92 27.56
N ALA A 216 -28.15 10.90 28.86
CA ALA A 216 -28.80 9.77 29.51
C ALA A 216 -30.24 9.58 28.98
N ALA A 217 -30.70 8.33 28.92
CA ALA A 217 -32.09 7.98 28.61
C ALA A 217 -32.95 7.95 29.90
N PRO A 218 -34.29 8.09 29.81
CA PRO A 218 -35.10 8.30 28.61
C PRO A 218 -34.99 9.73 28.05
N PHE A 219 -35.13 9.87 26.73
CA PHE A 219 -35.00 11.14 26.02
C PHE A 219 -36.31 11.94 26.02
N SER A 220 -36.23 13.25 26.28
CA SER A 220 -37.37 14.15 26.04
C SER A 220 -37.68 14.24 24.54
N ASN A 221 -38.91 14.62 24.19
CA ASN A 221 -39.30 14.74 22.78
C ASN A 221 -38.49 15.83 22.04
N GLU A 222 -38.09 16.89 22.74
CA GLU A 222 -37.22 17.96 22.22
C GLU A 222 -35.80 17.44 21.94
N VAL A 223 -35.24 16.67 22.89
CA VAL A 223 -33.95 15.98 22.70
C VAL A 223 -34.03 15.06 21.49
N VAL A 224 -35.07 14.22 21.38
CA VAL A 224 -35.26 13.35 20.21
C VAL A 224 -35.34 14.14 18.90
N LEU A 225 -36.12 15.24 18.85
CA LEU A 225 -36.19 16.09 17.65
C LEU A 225 -34.80 16.65 17.27
N SER A 226 -34.01 17.11 18.24
CA SER A 226 -32.64 17.59 17.99
C SER A 226 -31.72 16.48 17.46
N LEU A 227 -31.82 15.27 18.00
CA LEU A 227 -31.04 14.10 17.59
C LEU A 227 -31.45 13.61 16.18
N THR A 228 -32.76 13.54 15.89
CA THR A 228 -33.29 13.24 14.57
C THR A 228 -32.85 14.29 13.53
N ASN A 229 -32.82 15.57 13.89
CA ASN A 229 -32.32 16.62 13.00
C ASN A 229 -30.80 16.47 12.75
N ARG A 230 -30.01 16.12 13.77
CA ARG A 230 -28.56 15.80 13.60
C ARG A 230 -28.33 14.61 12.65
N VAL A 231 -29.18 13.57 12.71
CA VAL A 231 -29.16 12.45 11.76
C VAL A 231 -29.51 12.92 10.34
N LYS A 232 -30.58 13.73 10.19
CA LYS A 232 -31.02 14.24 8.87
C LYS A 232 -29.97 15.12 8.20
N SER A 233 -29.36 16.06 8.93
CA SER A 233 -28.27 16.88 8.41
C SER A 233 -27.10 16.02 7.95
N ARG A 234 -26.66 15.06 8.78
CA ARG A 234 -25.53 14.19 8.41
C ARG A 234 -25.82 13.28 7.23
N LEU A 235 -27.08 12.86 7.03
CA LEU A 235 -27.51 12.12 5.85
C LEU A 235 -27.44 13.01 4.60
N LEU A 236 -27.93 14.24 4.68
CA LEU A 236 -27.89 15.22 3.58
C LEU A 236 -26.44 15.58 3.19
N ASP A 237 -25.53 15.75 4.15
CA ASP A 237 -24.10 15.94 3.86
C ASP A 237 -23.51 14.78 3.03
N LEU A 238 -23.86 13.54 3.41
CA LEU A 238 -23.36 12.33 2.76
C LEU A 238 -24.00 12.10 1.37
N GLU A 239 -25.26 12.49 1.21
CA GLU A 239 -25.94 12.44 -0.09
C GLU A 239 -25.36 13.50 -1.05
N GLN A 240 -25.02 14.69 -0.54
CA GLN A 240 -24.33 15.73 -1.32
C GLN A 240 -22.93 15.27 -1.75
N ASP A 241 -22.07 14.78 -0.84
CA ASP A 241 -20.74 14.25 -1.19
C ASP A 241 -20.86 13.10 -2.21
N LEU A 242 -21.83 12.18 -2.04
CA LEU A 242 -22.08 11.12 -3.02
C LEU A 242 -22.41 11.66 -4.42
N GLN A 243 -23.21 12.74 -4.52
CA GLN A 243 -23.54 13.36 -5.80
C GLN A 243 -22.37 14.16 -6.39
N ASP A 244 -21.56 14.81 -5.56
CA ASP A 244 -20.35 15.51 -5.99
C ASP A 244 -19.28 14.52 -6.48
N LYS A 245 -19.10 13.39 -5.80
CA LYS A 245 -18.24 12.28 -6.25
C LYS A 245 -18.71 11.64 -7.55
N LYS A 246 -20.03 11.43 -7.74
CA LYS A 246 -20.59 10.98 -9.02
C LYS A 246 -20.23 11.94 -10.15
N ARG A 247 -20.45 13.25 -9.96
CA ARG A 247 -20.11 14.26 -10.97
C ARG A 247 -18.62 14.35 -11.27
N SER A 248 -17.74 14.20 -10.26
CA SER A 248 -16.28 14.09 -10.48
C SER A 248 -15.94 12.86 -11.34
N ASN A 249 -16.43 11.68 -10.95
CA ASN A 249 -16.14 10.42 -11.64
C ASN A 249 -16.72 10.39 -13.07
N GLU A 250 -17.84 11.06 -13.32
CA GLU A 250 -18.41 11.20 -14.67
C GLU A 250 -17.59 12.14 -15.57
N VAL A 251 -17.05 13.23 -15.02
CA VAL A 251 -16.11 14.11 -15.72
C VAL A 251 -14.77 13.39 -15.98
N GLU A 252 -14.25 12.65 -15.01
CA GLU A 252 -13.03 11.84 -15.15
C GLU A 252 -13.22 10.73 -16.21
N HIS A 253 -14.32 9.98 -16.16
CA HIS A 253 -14.65 8.97 -17.16
C HIS A 253 -14.80 9.56 -18.56
N LYS A 254 -15.50 10.70 -18.70
CA LYS A 254 -15.60 11.39 -19.99
C LYS A 254 -14.23 11.82 -20.51
N THR A 255 -13.40 12.43 -19.66
CA THR A 255 -12.05 12.88 -20.03
C THR A 255 -11.18 11.71 -20.52
N ALA A 256 -11.25 10.56 -19.85
CA ALA A 256 -10.54 9.35 -20.26
C ALA A 256 -11.08 8.75 -21.57
N TRP A 257 -12.39 8.86 -21.82
CA TRP A 257 -13.03 8.39 -23.06
C TRP A 257 -12.71 9.29 -24.25
N ASP A 258 -12.71 10.61 -24.06
CA ASP A 258 -12.31 11.59 -25.06
C ASP A 258 -10.82 11.38 -25.45
N GLN A 259 -9.92 11.22 -24.46
CA GLN A 259 -8.51 10.85 -24.69
C GLN A 259 -8.33 9.51 -25.41
N TYR A 260 -9.16 8.50 -25.09
CA TYR A 260 -9.14 7.22 -25.79
C TYR A 260 -9.55 7.39 -27.26
N MET A 261 -10.53 8.24 -27.57
CA MET A 261 -10.95 8.49 -28.95
C MET A 261 -9.91 9.26 -29.75
N ASP A 262 -9.25 10.27 -29.18
CA ASP A 262 -8.12 10.97 -29.81
C ASP A 262 -6.99 9.99 -30.16
N LEU A 263 -6.61 9.11 -29.22
CA LEU A 263 -5.58 8.10 -29.44
C LEU A 263 -6.00 7.03 -30.46
N ASN A 264 -7.28 6.64 -30.48
CA ASN A 264 -7.86 5.70 -31.43
C ASN A 264 -7.87 6.28 -32.86
N ASP A 265 -8.20 7.57 -33.03
CA ASP A 265 -8.17 8.22 -34.34
C ASP A 265 -6.74 8.50 -34.82
N LEU A 266 -5.81 8.85 -33.92
CA LEU A 266 -4.38 8.87 -34.24
C LEU A 266 -3.89 7.47 -34.69
N TRP A 267 -4.29 6.40 -34.00
CA TRP A 267 -3.94 5.03 -34.37
C TRP A 267 -4.50 4.63 -35.75
N LYS A 268 -5.79 4.92 -36.04
CA LYS A 268 -6.40 4.71 -37.36
C LYS A 268 -5.63 5.42 -38.47
N ASN A 269 -5.27 6.69 -38.24
CA ASN A 269 -4.48 7.48 -39.20
C ASN A 269 -3.08 6.89 -39.43
N MET A 270 -2.42 6.41 -38.37
CA MET A 270 -1.13 5.74 -38.48
C MET A 270 -1.21 4.39 -39.20
N ASP A 271 -2.23 3.56 -38.94
CA ASP A 271 -2.38 2.27 -39.60
C ASP A 271 -2.84 2.41 -41.06
N ALA A 272 -3.70 3.39 -41.37
CA ALA A 272 -4.01 3.77 -42.75
C ALA A 272 -2.75 4.24 -43.52
N GLN A 273 -1.88 5.06 -42.89
CA GLN A 273 -0.61 5.44 -43.51
C GLN A 273 0.34 4.26 -43.68
N ARG A 274 0.37 3.32 -42.74
CA ARG A 274 1.15 2.07 -42.80
C ARG A 274 0.66 1.17 -43.94
N GLN A 275 -0.65 1.00 -44.09
CA GLN A 275 -1.28 0.22 -45.15
C GLN A 275 -0.99 0.85 -46.52
N ALA A 276 -1.18 2.16 -46.69
CA ALA A 276 -0.83 2.86 -47.92
C ALA A 276 0.66 2.72 -48.27
N LYS A 277 1.57 2.78 -47.29
CA LYS A 277 3.01 2.51 -47.48
C LYS A 277 3.29 1.05 -47.88
N ALA A 278 2.54 0.08 -47.35
CA ALA A 278 2.65 -1.32 -47.73
C ALA A 278 2.17 -1.56 -49.17
N GLU A 279 1.06 -0.96 -49.58
CA GLU A 279 0.54 -1.01 -50.95
C GLU A 279 1.50 -0.35 -51.95
N ILE A 280 2.06 0.82 -51.61
CA ILE A 280 3.12 1.47 -52.40
C ILE A 280 4.34 0.55 -52.53
N LYS A 281 4.77 -0.14 -51.46
CA LYS A 281 5.87 -1.12 -51.51
C LYS A 281 5.54 -2.28 -52.46
N VAL A 282 4.34 -2.84 -52.41
CA VAL A 282 3.89 -3.91 -53.34
C VAL A 282 3.86 -3.41 -54.78
N GLY A 283 3.39 -2.19 -55.03
CA GLY A 283 3.40 -1.56 -56.36
C GLY A 283 4.80 -1.18 -56.88
N ILE A 284 5.78 -0.95 -56.00
CA ILE A 284 7.20 -0.81 -56.37
C ILE A 284 7.79 -2.17 -56.73
N LEU A 285 7.58 -3.20 -55.90
CA LEU A 285 8.07 -4.55 -56.17
C LEU A 285 7.55 -5.10 -57.50
N ARG A 286 6.26 -4.90 -57.80
CA ARG A 286 5.69 -5.30 -59.09
C ARG A 286 6.35 -4.58 -60.27
N ARG A 287 6.56 -3.27 -60.17
CA ARG A 287 7.24 -2.48 -61.23
C ARG A 287 8.71 -2.86 -61.41
N ILE A 288 9.40 -3.29 -60.35
CA ILE A 288 10.75 -3.86 -60.46
C ILE A 288 10.68 -5.16 -61.28
N GLN A 289 9.80 -6.09 -60.90
CA GLN A 289 9.62 -7.36 -61.61
C GLN A 289 9.20 -7.17 -63.08
N GLU A 290 8.30 -6.22 -63.37
CA GLU A 290 7.91 -5.82 -64.73
C GLU A 290 9.12 -5.32 -65.54
N LYS A 291 10.02 -4.52 -64.93
CA LYS A 291 11.25 -4.03 -65.58
C LYS A 291 12.37 -5.07 -65.69
N GLU A 292 12.40 -6.07 -64.81
CA GLU A 292 13.28 -7.23 -64.96
C GLU A 292 12.83 -8.08 -66.16
N ILE A 293 11.53 -8.32 -66.33
CA ILE A 293 10.98 -9.03 -67.49
C ILE A 293 11.22 -8.24 -68.79
N GLU A 294 11.06 -6.91 -68.79
CA GLU A 294 11.43 -6.07 -69.94
C GLU A 294 12.93 -6.17 -70.28
N ARG A 295 13.82 -6.06 -69.28
CA ARG A 295 15.27 -6.22 -69.46
C ARG A 295 15.59 -7.55 -70.13
N ASP A 296 15.10 -8.65 -69.56
CA ASP A 296 15.38 -10.01 -70.03
C ASP A 296 14.89 -10.21 -71.47
N THR A 297 13.76 -9.57 -71.82
CA THR A 297 13.22 -9.55 -73.18
C THR A 297 14.11 -8.77 -74.16
N PHE A 298 14.66 -7.62 -73.76
CA PHE A 298 15.58 -6.85 -74.59
C PHE A 298 16.96 -7.52 -74.73
N GLU A 299 17.46 -8.15 -73.67
CA GLU A 299 18.73 -8.88 -73.68
C GLU A 299 18.67 -10.09 -74.64
N LEU A 300 17.54 -10.81 -74.66
CA LEU A 300 17.22 -11.83 -75.68
C LEU A 300 17.18 -11.29 -77.11
N GLN A 301 16.75 -10.04 -77.32
CA GLN A 301 16.71 -9.43 -78.66
C GLN A 301 18.10 -8.99 -79.13
N ILE A 302 18.89 -8.33 -78.27
CA ILE A 302 20.23 -7.83 -78.59
C ILE A 302 21.18 -8.99 -78.93
N SER A 303 21.14 -10.07 -78.13
CA SER A 303 21.94 -11.28 -78.31
C SER A 303 21.80 -11.89 -79.73
N ASN A 304 20.65 -11.71 -80.37
CA ASN A 304 20.31 -12.35 -81.64
C ASN A 304 20.58 -11.45 -82.88
N VAL A 305 20.97 -10.19 -82.69
CA VAL A 305 21.13 -9.19 -83.78
C VAL A 305 22.55 -8.67 -83.91
N ASP A 306 23.27 -8.41 -82.81
CA ASP A 306 24.61 -7.81 -82.90
C ASP A 306 25.70 -8.79 -83.34
N LEU A 307 25.63 -10.07 -82.94
CA LEU A 307 26.66 -11.07 -83.26
C LEU A 307 26.85 -11.25 -84.77
N SER A 308 25.76 -11.44 -85.51
CA SER A 308 25.80 -11.62 -86.97
C SER A 308 26.26 -10.35 -87.69
N HIS A 309 25.82 -9.17 -87.24
CA HIS A 309 26.20 -7.91 -87.87
C HIS A 309 27.68 -7.54 -87.60
N ILE A 310 28.23 -7.92 -86.44
CA ILE A 310 29.65 -7.72 -86.10
C ILE A 310 30.55 -8.64 -86.95
N ASP A 311 30.23 -9.93 -87.06
CA ASP A 311 31.01 -10.89 -87.86
C ASP A 311 31.15 -10.47 -89.33
N GLU A 312 30.06 -10.04 -89.97
CA GLU A 312 30.09 -9.56 -91.36
C GLU A 312 30.94 -8.29 -91.51
N ARG A 313 30.85 -7.38 -90.54
CA ARG A 313 31.58 -6.10 -90.56
C ARG A 313 33.07 -6.29 -90.33
N GLU A 314 33.47 -7.20 -89.45
CA GLU A 314 34.89 -7.53 -89.23
C GLU A 314 35.50 -8.19 -90.47
N LYS A 315 34.79 -9.15 -91.07
CA LYS A 315 35.21 -9.84 -92.30
C LYS A 315 35.41 -8.88 -93.47
N SER A 316 34.53 -7.89 -93.60
CA SER A 316 34.64 -6.82 -94.62
C SER A 316 35.87 -5.93 -94.39
N MET A 317 36.12 -5.50 -93.15
CA MET A 317 37.26 -4.65 -92.82
C MET A 317 38.62 -5.35 -93.04
N ARG A 318 38.74 -6.66 -92.75
CA ARG A 318 39.99 -7.40 -93.03
C ARG A 318 40.39 -7.36 -94.51
N ILE A 319 39.43 -7.51 -95.42
CA ILE A 319 39.66 -7.52 -96.87
C ILE A 319 40.18 -6.16 -97.37
N GLU A 320 39.60 -5.05 -96.89
CA GLU A 320 40.05 -3.71 -97.30
C GLU A 320 41.46 -3.38 -96.74
N VAL A 321 41.80 -3.84 -95.52
CA VAL A 321 43.15 -3.67 -94.95
C VAL A 321 44.22 -4.42 -95.77
N GLU A 322 43.96 -5.66 -96.17
CA GLU A 322 44.88 -6.46 -97.00
C GLU A 322 45.08 -5.80 -98.37
N ARG A 323 43.98 -5.38 -99.02
CA ARG A 323 43.98 -4.61 -100.27
C ARG A 323 44.79 -3.30 -100.17
N LYS A 324 44.68 -2.56 -99.06
CA LYS A 324 45.42 -1.29 -98.85
C LYS A 324 46.90 -1.50 -98.57
N THR A 325 47.24 -2.58 -97.86
CA THR A 325 48.64 -2.93 -97.56
C THR A 325 49.41 -3.22 -98.84
N ASN A 326 48.83 -4.01 -99.74
CA ASN A 326 49.43 -4.33 -101.05
C ASN A 326 49.60 -3.07 -101.92
N GLN A 327 48.60 -2.18 -101.97
CA GLN A 327 48.67 -0.91 -102.70
C GLN A 327 49.73 0.09 -102.18
N LEU A 328 50.24 -0.10 -100.96
CA LEU A 328 51.34 0.70 -100.40
C LEU A 328 52.71 0.12 -100.76
N ALA A 329 52.84 -1.22 -100.77
CA ALA A 329 54.09 -1.90 -101.14
C ALA A 329 54.50 -1.62 -102.60
N GLU A 330 53.55 -1.65 -103.53
CA GLU A 330 53.78 -1.42 -104.97
C GLU A 330 54.31 -0.02 -105.34
N ARG A 331 54.30 0.94 -104.41
CA ARG A 331 54.57 2.37 -104.72
C ARG A 331 55.99 2.85 -104.40
N GLU A 332 56.84 1.98 -103.83
CA GLU A 332 58.27 2.22 -103.57
C GLU A 332 58.64 3.61 -102.97
N PHE A 333 57.77 4.23 -102.18
CA PHE A 333 57.96 5.63 -101.75
C PHE A 333 59.28 5.84 -101.00
N GLU A 334 59.75 4.86 -100.23
CA GLU A 334 61.03 4.93 -99.53
C GLU A 334 62.27 4.84 -100.45
N SER A 335 62.12 4.36 -101.69
CA SER A 335 63.15 4.43 -102.73
C SER A 335 63.27 5.86 -103.24
N VAL A 336 62.13 6.45 -103.63
CA VAL A 336 62.02 7.83 -104.15
C VAL A 336 62.49 8.87 -103.12
N ILE A 337 62.14 8.69 -101.84
CA ILE A 337 62.57 9.59 -100.75
C ILE A 337 64.10 9.58 -100.60
N ARG A 338 64.74 8.40 -100.63
CA ARG A 338 66.21 8.28 -100.53
C ARG A 338 66.92 8.91 -101.73
N GLN A 339 66.36 8.81 -102.94
CA GLN A 339 66.88 9.51 -104.11
C GLN A 339 66.80 11.05 -103.97
N LYS A 340 65.67 11.60 -103.49
CA LYS A 340 65.54 13.06 -103.33
C LYS A 340 66.36 13.65 -102.18
N GLN A 341 66.70 12.85 -101.17
CA GLN A 341 67.63 13.26 -100.11
C GLN A 341 69.07 13.41 -100.62
N SER A 342 69.55 12.54 -101.52
CA SER A 342 70.91 12.67 -102.09
C SER A 342 71.01 13.81 -103.11
N GLU A 343 69.97 14.03 -103.93
CA GLU A 343 69.88 15.21 -104.82
C GLU A 343 69.98 16.53 -104.02
N LEU A 344 69.21 16.67 -102.92
CA LEU A 344 69.26 17.86 -102.04
C LEU A 344 70.66 18.12 -101.46
N TYR A 345 71.33 17.08 -100.96
CA TYR A 345 72.66 17.22 -100.38
C TYR A 345 73.71 17.69 -101.42
N SER A 346 73.56 17.28 -102.69
CA SER A 346 74.42 17.75 -103.79
C SER A 346 74.19 19.23 -104.14
N LEU A 347 72.94 19.69 -104.11
CA LEU A 347 72.60 21.09 -104.37
C LEU A 347 73.09 22.02 -103.25
N GLU A 348 73.01 21.57 -101.99
CA GLU A 348 73.48 22.37 -100.85
C GLU A 348 75.02 22.58 -100.86
N GLN A 349 75.78 21.58 -101.30
CA GLN A 349 77.23 21.72 -101.55
C GLN A 349 77.52 22.77 -102.63
N ASN A 350 76.79 22.75 -103.75
CA ASN A 350 76.95 23.72 -104.83
C ASN A 350 76.59 25.16 -104.39
N ILE A 351 75.56 25.34 -103.57
CA ILE A 351 75.19 26.65 -102.99
C ILE A 351 76.29 27.17 -102.05
N LYS A 352 76.95 26.29 -101.29
CA LYS A 352 78.10 26.64 -100.44
C LYS A 352 79.36 26.97 -101.24
N ALA A 353 79.55 26.38 -102.43
CA ALA A 353 80.62 26.75 -103.34
C ALA A 353 80.39 28.15 -103.97
N LEU A 354 79.20 28.37 -104.57
CA LEU A 354 78.87 29.62 -105.25
C LEU A 354 78.89 30.84 -104.32
N ASN A 355 78.51 30.70 -103.05
CA ASN A 355 78.60 31.81 -102.09
C ASN A 355 80.05 32.20 -101.79
N ARG A 356 80.98 31.23 -101.66
CA ARG A 356 82.41 31.51 -101.48
C ARG A 356 82.98 32.24 -102.70
N GLU A 357 82.58 31.84 -103.90
CA GLU A 357 82.99 32.48 -105.16
C GLU A 357 82.47 33.92 -105.27
N LYS A 358 81.22 34.17 -104.86
CA LYS A 358 80.63 35.52 -104.77
C LYS A 358 81.40 36.43 -103.81
N ASP A 359 81.80 35.91 -102.64
CA ASP A 359 82.55 36.69 -101.64
C ASP A 359 84.00 36.98 -102.10
N ILE A 360 84.62 36.06 -102.87
CA ILE A 360 85.91 36.32 -103.56
C ILE A 360 85.77 37.41 -104.63
N MET A 361 84.70 37.38 -105.44
CA MET A 361 84.43 38.42 -106.45
C MET A 361 84.18 39.80 -105.83
N ALA A 362 83.60 39.87 -104.63
CA ALA A 362 83.47 41.13 -103.89
C ALA A 362 84.84 41.73 -103.56
N GLY A 363 85.80 40.91 -103.12
CA GLY A 363 87.19 41.33 -102.86
C GLY A 363 87.92 41.87 -104.10
N ASP A 364 87.85 41.16 -105.23
CA ASP A 364 88.46 41.63 -106.51
C ASP A 364 87.87 42.98 -106.96
N SER A 365 86.60 43.25 -106.63
CA SER A 365 85.96 44.53 -106.94
C SER A 365 86.56 45.72 -106.16
N GLU A 366 86.95 45.54 -104.89
CA GLU A 366 87.62 46.60 -104.12
C GLU A 366 89.04 46.88 -104.62
N ASP A 367 89.79 45.83 -104.94
CA ASP A 367 91.17 45.98 -105.45
C ASP A 367 91.18 46.59 -106.86
N ARG A 368 90.15 46.35 -107.69
CA ARG A 368 89.92 47.11 -108.93
C ARG A 368 89.71 48.60 -108.69
N VAL A 369 89.01 49.00 -107.62
CA VAL A 369 88.84 50.42 -107.24
C VAL A 369 90.17 51.03 -106.79
N LYS A 370 90.95 50.33 -105.95
CA LYS A 370 92.31 50.76 -105.55
C LYS A 370 93.23 50.92 -106.77
N LEU A 371 93.16 50.01 -107.74
CA LEU A 371 93.91 50.07 -109.00
C LEU A 371 93.51 51.28 -109.87
N ALA A 372 92.22 51.65 -109.89
CA ALA A 372 91.73 52.82 -110.61
C ALA A 372 92.30 54.14 -110.03
N ILE A 373 92.36 54.25 -108.69
CA ILE A 373 92.98 55.40 -108.01
C ILE A 373 94.47 55.49 -108.36
N LYS A 374 95.21 54.37 -108.31
CA LYS A 374 96.63 54.31 -108.72
C LYS A 374 96.85 54.69 -110.20
N LYS A 375 95.92 54.36 -111.10
CA LYS A 375 95.95 54.82 -112.51
C LYS A 375 95.76 56.33 -112.64
N ALA A 376 94.91 56.95 -111.81
CA ALA A 376 94.70 58.40 -111.81
C ALA A 376 95.95 59.17 -111.33
N GLU A 377 96.63 58.69 -110.30
CA GLU A 377 97.94 59.22 -109.87
C GLU A 377 98.98 59.15 -111.00
N LEU A 378 99.09 57.99 -111.67
CA LEU A 378 100.03 57.78 -112.77
C LEU A 378 99.78 58.74 -113.94
N GLU A 379 98.52 58.97 -114.33
CA GLU A 379 98.20 59.90 -115.42
C GLU A 379 98.45 61.37 -115.03
N ASN A 380 98.32 61.72 -113.74
CA ASN A 380 98.71 63.03 -113.22
C ASN A 380 100.24 63.22 -113.32
N HIS A 381 101.03 62.18 -113.01
CA HIS A 381 102.48 62.20 -113.26
C HIS A 381 102.83 62.33 -114.75
N LYS A 382 102.12 61.64 -115.66
CA LYS A 382 102.31 61.84 -117.12
C LYS A 382 101.91 63.23 -117.62
N LYS A 383 100.99 63.94 -116.95
CA LYS A 383 100.68 65.34 -117.27
C LYS A 383 101.82 66.28 -116.87
N LYS A 384 102.41 66.09 -115.68
CA LYS A 384 103.64 66.80 -115.26
C LYS A 384 104.80 66.55 -116.22
N HIS A 385 105.01 65.30 -116.62
CA HIS A 385 106.07 64.89 -117.55
C HIS A 385 105.92 65.51 -118.94
N ARG A 386 104.72 65.48 -119.55
CA ARG A 386 104.44 66.15 -120.83
C ARG A 386 104.72 67.64 -120.81
N LYS A 387 104.40 68.33 -119.71
CA LYS A 387 104.68 69.77 -119.59
C LYS A 387 106.18 70.07 -119.68
N ILE A 388 107.02 69.29 -119.01
CA ILE A 388 108.48 69.40 -119.09
C ILE A 388 108.99 69.14 -120.52
N ILE A 389 108.38 68.21 -121.26
CA ILE A 389 108.75 67.93 -122.67
C ILE A 389 108.39 69.10 -123.58
N ASP A 390 107.21 69.71 -123.42
CA ASP A 390 106.79 70.86 -124.23
C ASP A 390 107.64 72.11 -123.93
N ASP A 391 107.97 72.40 -122.66
CA ASP A 391 108.79 73.55 -122.25
C ASP A 391 110.23 73.52 -122.82
N PHE A 392 110.75 72.34 -123.18
CA PHE A 392 112.09 72.16 -123.78
C PHE A 392 112.10 71.77 -125.27
N LYS A 393 110.91 71.63 -125.87
CA LYS A 393 110.67 71.06 -127.22
C LYS A 393 111.52 71.68 -128.33
N ASP A 394 111.62 73.00 -128.36
CA ASP A 394 112.33 73.71 -129.44
C ASP A 394 113.85 73.73 -129.25
N LYS A 395 114.34 73.65 -128.00
CA LYS A 395 115.77 73.39 -127.73
C LYS A 395 116.17 72.01 -128.21
N ILE A 396 115.35 70.99 -127.92
CA ILE A 396 115.60 69.59 -128.32
C ILE A 396 115.53 69.43 -129.85
N ARG A 397 114.54 70.05 -130.51
CA ARG A 397 114.41 70.06 -131.98
C ARG A 397 115.63 70.68 -132.68
N LYS A 398 116.25 71.70 -132.07
CA LYS A 398 117.49 72.33 -132.54
C LYS A 398 118.70 71.37 -132.50
N VAL A 399 118.80 70.55 -131.45
CA VAL A 399 119.89 69.57 -131.28
C VAL A 399 119.70 68.36 -132.19
N LEU A 400 118.47 67.85 -132.33
CA LEU A 400 118.17 66.59 -133.03
C LEU A 400 117.78 66.79 -134.52
N LYS A 401 118.36 67.81 -135.18
CA LYS A 401 118.19 68.10 -136.62
C LYS A 401 116.74 68.02 -137.10
N GLY A 402 115.81 68.62 -136.36
CA GLY A 402 114.40 68.69 -136.71
C GLY A 402 113.51 67.52 -136.27
N ARG A 403 114.07 66.42 -135.73
CA ARG A 403 113.30 65.30 -135.17
C ARG A 403 113.02 65.50 -133.68
N LEU A 404 111.93 64.88 -133.19
CA LEU A 404 111.57 64.83 -131.77
C LEU A 404 111.34 63.34 -131.39
N PRO A 405 112.16 62.75 -130.50
CA PRO A 405 112.07 61.33 -130.13
C PRO A 405 110.76 60.96 -129.43
N PHE A 406 110.43 59.67 -129.44
CA PHE A 406 109.40 59.12 -128.57
C PHE A 406 109.90 59.04 -127.11
N ASP A 407 109.02 59.35 -126.16
CA ASP A 407 109.32 59.51 -124.72
C ASP A 407 110.15 58.35 -124.10
N LYS A 408 109.85 57.10 -124.47
CA LYS A 408 110.57 55.90 -124.00
C LYS A 408 112.04 55.84 -124.45
N ASP A 409 112.34 56.36 -125.63
CA ASP A 409 113.65 56.27 -126.28
C ASP A 409 114.38 57.61 -126.32
N MET A 410 113.73 58.70 -125.92
CA MET A 410 114.27 60.05 -125.74
C MET A 410 115.59 60.07 -124.95
N LYS A 411 115.69 59.27 -123.88
CA LYS A 411 116.94 59.12 -123.09
C LYS A 411 118.06 58.41 -123.88
N LYS A 412 117.73 57.44 -124.73
CA LYS A 412 118.71 56.79 -125.63
C LYS A 412 119.13 57.74 -126.74
N GLU A 413 118.19 58.35 -127.45
CA GLU A 413 118.48 59.22 -128.60
C GLU A 413 119.29 60.47 -128.22
N ILE A 414 119.01 61.11 -127.07
CA ILE A 414 119.85 62.23 -126.58
C ILE A 414 121.28 61.74 -126.27
N THR A 415 121.43 60.57 -125.66
CA THR A 415 122.75 59.94 -125.40
C THR A 415 123.47 59.56 -126.70
N GLN A 416 122.72 59.15 -127.73
CA GLN A 416 123.26 58.72 -129.02
C GLN A 416 123.64 59.91 -129.92
N ALA A 417 122.90 61.03 -129.83
CA ALA A 417 123.28 62.30 -130.45
C ALA A 417 124.55 62.90 -129.82
N LEU A 418 124.70 62.82 -128.50
CA LEU A 418 125.94 63.19 -127.81
C LEU A 418 127.14 62.33 -128.27
N ARG A 419 126.94 61.02 -128.43
CA ARG A 419 127.98 60.12 -129.00
C ARG A 419 128.32 60.45 -130.45
N LEU A 420 127.33 60.76 -131.30
CA LEU A 420 127.56 61.16 -132.69
C LEU A 420 128.31 62.48 -132.81
N ALA A 421 128.00 63.48 -131.97
CA ALA A 421 128.74 64.73 -131.93
C ALA A 421 130.23 64.51 -131.57
N LEU A 422 130.49 63.71 -130.52
CA LEU A 422 131.85 63.34 -130.12
C LEU A 422 132.60 62.54 -131.19
N TRP A 423 131.92 61.66 -131.94
CA TRP A 423 132.59 60.84 -132.95
C TRP A 423 132.86 61.59 -134.26
N ILE A 424 132.02 62.55 -134.66
CA ILE A 424 132.31 63.45 -135.80
C ILE A 424 133.60 64.25 -135.54
N CYS A 425 133.80 64.74 -134.31
CA CYS A 425 135.07 65.37 -133.91
C CYS A 425 136.28 64.42 -133.96
N PHE A 426 136.07 63.11 -133.90
CA PHE A 426 137.13 62.10 -133.97
C PHE A 426 137.45 61.68 -135.41
N SER A 427 136.43 61.50 -136.27
CA SER A 427 136.60 61.16 -137.69
C SER A 427 137.26 62.28 -138.49
N GLN A 428 137.01 63.55 -138.13
CA GLN A 428 137.69 64.70 -138.73
C GLN A 428 139.20 64.70 -138.45
N MET A 429 139.67 64.00 -137.41
CA MET A 429 141.04 64.08 -136.89
C MET A 429 141.99 63.00 -137.45
N ILE A 430 141.49 62.07 -138.27
CA ILE A 430 142.28 60.93 -138.80
C ILE A 430 142.40 60.96 -140.34
N LEU A 431 141.55 61.72 -141.04
CA LEU A 431 141.69 61.94 -142.49
C LEU A 431 142.88 62.85 -142.85
N ASP A 432 143.43 63.60 -141.89
CA ASP A 432 144.62 64.43 -142.08
C ASP A 432 145.96 63.67 -141.89
N SER A 433 145.92 62.42 -141.40
CA SER A 433 147.10 61.58 -141.16
C SER A 433 147.32 60.57 -142.30
N GLY A 434 147.65 61.09 -143.48
CA GLY A 434 147.88 60.30 -144.70
C GLY A 434 149.06 60.78 -145.54
N ASN A 435 150.10 61.36 -144.92
CA ASN A 435 151.31 61.78 -145.64
C ASN A 435 152.59 61.87 -144.78
N TYR A 436 152.86 60.83 -143.96
CA TYR A 436 154.19 60.23 -143.76
C TYR A 436 154.06 58.89 -143.03
#